data_AF-A0A822D140-F1
#
_entry.id   AF-A0A822D140-F1
#
_cell.length_a   1.000
_cell.length_b   1.000
_cell.length_c   1.000
_cell.angle_alpha   90.00
_cell.angle_beta   90.00
_cell.angle_gamma   90.00
#
_symmetry.space_group_name_H-M   'P 1'
#
loop_
_entity.id
_entity.type
_entity.pdbx_description
1 polymer ?
#
loop_
_entity_poly.entity_id
_entity_poly.type
_entity_poly.pdbx_seq_one_letter_code
_entity_poly.pdbx_strand_id
1 'polypeptide(L)'
;LTTSDANQRTLCFLREIENIHEHLFDSKISKYIDMCHSKTGELIIDSEAENLLQNLKKSRIPSKLQSSNIFSYQVHWTSNGINRHDHATYIAQFNNDFYHAVKQQIDQCVKSRILFDSDPLQHEILEHAIQCKTYVNKFHGRIDILNQFKEYVMNENENRFCIAYGDSGFGKTSLLAKIAIDVCIV
;
A
#
# COMPACT_ATOMS: atom_id res chain seq x y z
N LEU A 1 -2.61 -12.19 -4.49
CA LEU A 1 -1.91 -12.20 -3.18
C LEU A 1 -2.31 -10.97 -2.36
N THR A 2 -3.48 -11.02 -1.73
CA THR A 2 -3.94 -9.99 -0.78
C THR A 2 -3.97 -10.62 0.60
N THR A 3 -2.79 -10.95 1.13
CA THR A 3 -2.62 -11.25 2.54
C THR A 3 -2.18 -9.96 3.22
N SER A 4 -3.04 -9.50 4.11
CA SER A 4 -3.14 -8.17 4.72
C SER A 4 -2.24 -8.02 5.95
N ASP A 5 -0.99 -8.48 5.90
CA ASP A 5 -0.07 -8.27 7.02
C ASP A 5 0.59 -6.90 6.87
N ALA A 6 0.06 -5.92 7.61
CA ALA A 6 0.58 -4.55 7.63
C ALA A 6 2.08 -4.53 7.93
N ASN A 7 2.59 -5.49 8.71
CA ASN A 7 3.99 -5.58 9.09
C ASN A 7 4.94 -5.89 7.95
N GLN A 8 4.47 -6.54 6.88
CA GLN A 8 5.32 -6.92 5.75
C GLN A 8 5.47 -5.80 4.73
N ARG A 9 4.63 -4.76 4.79
CA ARG A 9 4.52 -3.74 3.74
C ARG A 9 4.56 -2.30 4.26
N THR A 10 4.59 -2.13 5.58
CA THR A 10 4.45 -0.82 6.21
C THR A 10 5.58 -0.59 7.19
N LEU A 11 6.19 0.58 7.07
CA LEU A 11 7.12 1.15 8.03
C LEU A 11 6.53 2.47 8.50
N CYS A 12 6.76 2.82 9.77
CA CYS A 12 6.30 4.06 10.35
C CYS A 12 7.49 4.84 10.91
N PHE A 13 7.65 6.09 10.48
CA PHE A 13 8.68 6.99 10.98
C PHE A 13 7.99 8.18 11.64
N LEU A 14 8.16 8.31 12.95
CA LEU A 14 7.54 9.31 13.79
C LEU A 14 8.58 10.32 14.24
N ARG A 15 8.28 11.60 14.04
CA ARG A 15 9.05 12.71 14.61
C ARG A 15 8.22 13.38 15.69
N GLU A 16 8.79 13.47 16.89
CA GLU A 16 8.25 14.25 18.01
C GLU A 16 9.09 15.51 18.18
N ILE A 17 8.44 16.68 18.18
CA ILE A 17 9.08 17.97 18.41
C ILE A 17 8.75 18.36 19.86
N GLU A 18 9.69 18.20 20.78
CA GLU A 18 9.38 18.18 22.23
C GLU A 18 8.92 19.54 22.76
N ASN A 19 9.62 20.59 22.38
CA ASN A 19 9.37 21.97 22.80
C ASN A 19 8.43 22.72 21.85
N ILE A 20 7.63 22.04 21.04
CA ILE A 20 6.84 22.70 19.99
C ILE A 20 5.82 23.71 20.56
N HIS A 21 5.28 23.44 21.75
CA HIS A 21 4.34 24.33 22.45
C HIS A 21 5.00 25.57 23.05
N GLU A 22 6.33 25.60 23.15
CA GLU A 22 7.08 26.77 23.62
C GLU A 22 7.30 27.79 22.48
N HIS A 23 7.06 27.38 21.23
CA HIS A 23 7.35 28.16 20.02
C HIS A 23 6.10 28.53 19.21
N LEU A 24 4.93 28.62 19.86
CA LEU A 24 3.65 28.91 19.18
C LEU A 24 3.59 30.28 18.48
N PHE A 25 4.45 31.21 18.87
CA PHE A 25 4.57 32.53 18.23
C PHE A 25 5.44 32.53 16.97
N ASP A 26 6.15 31.43 16.67
CA ASP A 26 6.93 31.32 15.43
C ASP A 26 5.99 31.16 14.23
N SER A 27 6.12 32.06 13.25
CA SER A 27 5.37 32.03 11.99
C SER A 27 5.38 30.69 11.24
N LYS A 28 6.38 29.83 11.47
CA LYS A 28 6.52 28.52 10.80
C LYS A 28 5.83 27.39 11.56
N ILE A 29 5.43 27.58 12.81
CA ILE A 29 4.89 26.51 13.67
C ILE A 29 3.56 25.94 13.16
N SER A 30 2.77 26.78 12.49
CA SER A 30 1.48 26.41 11.87
C SER A 30 1.61 25.38 10.76
N LYS A 31 2.83 25.10 10.28
CA LYS A 31 3.12 24.01 9.33
C LYS A 31 3.30 22.65 10.02
N TYR A 32 3.36 22.63 11.36
CA TYR A 32 3.70 21.47 12.17
C TYR A 32 2.65 21.16 13.24
N ILE A 33 1.79 22.12 13.59
CA ILE A 33 0.66 21.97 14.52
C ILE A 33 -0.60 22.45 13.82
N ASP A 34 -1.68 21.68 13.97
CA ASP A 34 -3.01 22.09 13.57
C ASP A 34 -3.52 23.20 14.51
N MET A 35 -3.84 24.34 13.93
CA MET A 35 -4.32 25.53 14.65
C MET A 35 -5.70 25.92 14.16
N CYS A 36 -6.54 26.40 15.07
CA CYS A 36 -7.89 26.86 14.77
C CYS A 36 -8.15 28.23 15.40
N HIS A 37 -9.18 28.93 14.92
CA HIS A 37 -9.61 30.18 15.54
C HIS A 37 -10.48 29.89 16.76
N SER A 38 -10.13 30.53 17.87
CA SER A 38 -10.95 30.53 19.07
C SER A 38 -12.26 31.30 18.83
N LYS A 39 -13.20 31.20 19.79
CA LYS A 39 -14.43 32.01 19.79
C LYS A 39 -14.17 33.52 19.84
N THR A 40 -12.99 33.95 20.28
CA THR A 40 -12.55 35.35 20.33
C THR A 40 -11.77 35.77 19.08
N GLY A 41 -11.56 34.86 18.12
CA GLY A 41 -10.83 35.10 16.87
C GLY A 41 -9.33 34.85 16.94
N GLU A 42 -8.80 34.57 18.12
CA GLU A 42 -7.37 34.28 18.34
C GLU A 42 -7.00 32.91 17.77
N LEU A 43 -5.81 32.81 17.15
CA LEU A 43 -5.30 31.53 16.67
C LEU A 43 -4.79 30.71 17.85
N ILE A 44 -5.39 29.55 18.08
CA ILE A 44 -5.07 28.62 19.16
C ILE A 44 -4.78 27.23 18.61
N ILE A 45 -4.17 26.36 19.42
CA ILE A 45 -3.97 24.95 19.05
C ILE A 45 -5.33 24.25 18.96
N ASP A 46 -5.52 23.47 17.91
CA ASP A 46 -6.67 22.58 17.80
C ASP A 46 -6.48 21.36 18.72
N SER A 47 -7.07 21.42 19.91
CA SER A 47 -6.98 20.35 20.90
C SER A 47 -7.63 19.04 20.43
N GLU A 48 -8.62 19.07 19.54
CA GLU A 48 -9.22 17.85 18.99
C GLU A 48 -8.23 17.14 18.06
N ALA A 49 -7.64 17.90 17.13
CA ALA A 49 -6.62 17.39 16.21
C ALA A 49 -5.40 16.84 16.97
N GLU A 50 -4.94 17.54 18.01
CA GLU A 50 -3.84 17.09 18.86
C GLU A 50 -4.16 15.76 19.57
N ASN A 51 -5.35 15.63 20.14
CA ASN A 51 -5.79 14.39 20.79
C ASN A 51 -5.88 13.22 19.80
N LEU A 52 -6.39 13.47 18.59
CA LEU A 52 -6.45 12.47 17.52
C LEU A 52 -5.05 12.03 17.09
N LEU A 53 -4.11 12.97 16.95
CA LEU A 53 -2.72 12.68 16.60
C LEU A 53 -2.01 11.86 17.70
N GLN A 54 -2.23 12.21 18.98
CA GLN A 54 -1.67 11.46 20.10
C GLN A 54 -2.23 10.03 20.17
N ASN A 55 -3.54 9.86 19.94
CA ASN A 55 -4.17 8.54 19.85
C ASN A 55 -3.59 7.71 18.68
N LEU A 56 -3.41 8.34 17.51
CA LEU A 56 -2.80 7.70 16.35
C LEU A 56 -1.39 7.18 16.67
N LYS A 57 -0.53 8.04 17.23
CA LYS A 57 0.86 7.72 17.58
C LYS A 57 0.98 6.65 18.66
N LYS A 58 0.21 6.78 19.76
CA LYS A 58 0.40 5.95 20.97
C LYS A 58 -0.44 4.68 21.01
N SER A 59 -1.57 4.64 20.31
CA SER A 59 -2.50 3.49 20.35
C SER A 59 -2.66 2.83 18.99
N ARG A 60 -3.09 3.59 17.98
CA ARG A 60 -3.51 3.01 16.69
C ARG A 60 -2.35 2.38 15.94
N ILE A 61 -1.22 3.09 15.83
CA ILE A 61 -0.01 2.59 15.13
C ILE A 61 0.56 1.35 15.85
N PRO A 62 0.86 1.40 17.17
CA PRO A 62 1.35 0.21 17.89
C PRO A 62 0.38 -0.98 17.89
N SER A 63 -0.94 -0.75 17.77
CA SER A 63 -1.92 -1.84 17.67
C SER A 63 -1.92 -2.58 16.33
N LYS A 64 -1.26 -2.03 15.30
CA LYS A 64 -1.25 -2.57 13.92
C LYS A 64 0.14 -2.92 13.42
N LEU A 65 1.19 -2.26 13.94
CA LEU A 65 2.57 -2.47 13.56
C LEU A 65 3.40 -2.96 14.74
N GLN A 66 4.26 -3.94 14.48
CA GLN A 66 5.30 -4.37 15.39
C GLN A 66 6.30 -3.24 15.66
N SER A 67 6.87 -3.22 16.85
CA SER A 67 7.82 -2.17 17.27
C SER A 67 9.05 -2.07 16.36
N SER A 68 9.48 -3.17 15.73
CA SER A 68 10.61 -3.17 14.78
C SER A 68 10.32 -2.40 13.47
N ASN A 69 9.05 -2.12 13.17
CA ASN A 69 8.64 -1.32 12.02
C ASN A 69 8.31 0.14 12.39
N ILE A 70 8.48 0.53 13.65
CA ILE A 70 8.18 1.88 14.15
C ILE A 70 9.49 2.53 14.60
N PHE A 71 9.84 3.62 13.93
CA PHE A 71 11.03 4.42 14.20
C PHE A 71 10.57 5.76 14.78
N SER A 72 11.11 6.14 15.93
CA SER A 72 10.73 7.37 16.62
C SER A 72 11.95 8.25 16.85
N TYR A 73 11.81 9.54 16.53
CA TYR A 73 12.86 10.53 16.65
C TYR A 73 12.36 11.71 17.47
N GLN A 74 13.11 12.07 18.49
CA GLN A 74 12.88 13.29 19.27
C GLN A 74 13.78 14.39 18.71
N VAL A 75 13.17 15.54 18.44
CA VAL A 75 13.88 16.74 17.96
C VAL A 75 13.40 17.96 18.72
N HIS A 76 14.21 19.00 18.72
CA HIS A 76 13.87 20.28 19.32
C HIS A 76 13.66 21.32 18.23
N TRP A 77 12.61 22.12 18.35
CA TRP A 77 12.44 23.30 17.54
C TRP A 77 13.57 24.29 17.82
N THR A 78 14.13 24.87 16.75
CA THR A 78 15.14 25.94 16.85
C THR A 78 14.56 27.24 16.32
N SER A 79 15.27 28.36 16.48
CA SER A 79 14.86 29.67 15.93
C SER A 79 14.66 29.66 14.41
N ASN A 80 15.29 28.73 13.71
CA ASN A 80 15.13 28.54 12.27
C ASN A 80 14.05 27.50 11.92
N GLY A 81 13.41 26.89 12.91
CA GLY A 81 12.56 25.72 12.80
C GLY A 81 13.35 24.45 12.46
N ILE A 82 12.65 23.41 12.03
CA ILE A 82 13.31 22.15 11.61
C ILE A 82 14.06 22.36 10.29
N ASN A 83 15.39 22.28 10.33
CA ASN A 83 16.26 22.56 9.18
C ASN A 83 17.47 21.62 9.10
N ARG A 84 18.11 21.56 7.92
CA ARG A 84 19.21 20.62 7.63
C ARG A 84 20.47 20.83 8.47
N HIS A 85 20.75 22.07 8.89
CA HIS A 85 21.96 22.40 9.61
C HIS A 85 21.83 22.00 11.08
N ASP A 86 20.83 22.53 11.78
CA ASP A 86 20.65 22.30 13.21
C ASP A 86 20.23 20.86 13.53
N HIS A 87 19.63 20.15 12.56
CA HIS A 87 19.10 18.80 12.73
C HIS A 87 19.88 17.76 11.90
N ALA A 88 21.14 18.05 11.55
CA ALA A 88 21.95 17.19 10.71
C ALA A 88 22.05 15.76 11.26
N THR A 89 22.25 15.61 12.58
CA THR A 89 22.33 14.30 13.25
C THR A 89 21.02 13.50 13.13
N TYR A 90 19.88 14.14 13.42
CA TYR A 90 18.56 13.53 13.25
C TYR A 90 18.33 13.09 11.80
N ILE A 91 18.62 13.96 10.84
CA ILE A 91 18.40 13.68 9.41
C ILE A 91 19.30 12.55 8.94
N ALA A 92 20.56 12.51 9.38
CA ALA A 92 21.49 11.43 9.06
C ALA A 92 20.99 10.08 9.62
N GLN A 93 20.52 10.06 10.87
CA GLN A 93 19.95 8.87 11.47
C GLN A 93 18.68 8.40 10.73
N PHE A 94 17.73 9.31 10.48
CA PHE A 94 16.52 9.00 9.73
C PHE A 94 16.83 8.44 8.34
N ASN A 95 17.77 9.05 7.60
CA ASN A 95 18.16 8.57 6.28
C ASN A 95 18.75 7.16 6.32
N ASN A 96 19.60 6.89 7.33
CA ASN A 96 20.19 5.58 7.51
C ASN A 96 19.13 4.52 7.83
N ASP A 97 18.28 4.79 8.81
CA ASP A 97 17.20 3.88 9.23
C ASP A 97 16.22 3.63 8.08
N PHE A 98 15.81 4.68 7.37
CA PHE A 98 14.94 4.58 6.21
C PHE A 98 15.55 3.70 5.13
N TYR A 99 16.81 3.95 4.76
CA TYR A 99 17.51 3.17 3.75
C TYR A 99 17.57 1.69 4.12
N HIS A 100 18.00 1.37 5.34
CA HIS A 100 18.16 -0.02 5.77
C HIS A 100 16.82 -0.74 5.94
N ALA A 101 15.81 -0.08 6.51
CA ALA A 101 14.48 -0.68 6.70
C ALA A 101 13.78 -0.95 5.37
N VAL A 102 13.82 0.00 4.42
CA VAL A 102 13.24 -0.19 3.08
C VAL A 102 13.98 -1.29 2.32
N LYS A 103 15.32 -1.27 2.34
CA LYS A 103 16.14 -2.31 1.71
C LYS A 103 15.79 -3.70 2.28
N GLN A 104 15.68 -3.81 3.60
CA GLN A 104 15.32 -5.07 4.26
C GLN A 104 13.93 -5.57 3.82
N GLN A 105 12.93 -4.69 3.71
CA GLN A 105 11.61 -5.08 3.21
C GLN A 105 11.67 -5.58 1.76
N ILE A 106 12.44 -4.90 0.89
CA ILE A 106 12.64 -5.33 -0.50
C ILE A 106 13.33 -6.70 -0.54
N ASP A 107 14.40 -6.90 0.22
CA ASP A 107 15.13 -8.16 0.29
C ASP A 107 14.23 -9.31 0.77
N GLN A 108 13.36 -9.06 1.74
CA GLN A 108 12.37 -10.04 2.21
C GLN A 108 11.33 -10.35 1.13
N CYS A 109 10.81 -9.34 0.43
CA CYS A 109 9.89 -9.53 -0.68
C CYS A 109 10.53 -10.36 -1.80
N VAL A 110 11.77 -10.06 -2.19
CA VAL A 110 12.49 -10.80 -3.23
C VAL A 110 12.75 -12.24 -2.81
N LYS A 111 13.23 -12.49 -1.58
CA LYS A 111 13.42 -13.85 -1.06
C LYS A 111 12.13 -14.66 -1.07
N SER A 112 11.01 -14.05 -0.68
CA SER A 112 9.71 -14.74 -0.71
C SER A 112 9.27 -15.11 -2.12
N ARG A 113 9.62 -14.31 -3.14
CA ARG A 113 9.34 -14.62 -4.55
C ARG A 113 10.24 -15.72 -5.10
N ILE A 114 11.54 -15.69 -4.83
CA ILE A 114 12.50 -16.69 -5.31
C ILE A 114 12.12 -18.11 -4.86
N LEU A 115 11.53 -18.26 -3.68
CA LEU A 115 11.02 -19.57 -3.20
C LEU A 115 9.90 -20.15 -4.08
N PHE A 116 9.17 -19.31 -4.83
CA PHE A 116 8.16 -19.75 -5.80
C PHE A 116 8.70 -19.87 -7.23
N ASP A 117 9.95 -19.45 -7.48
CA ASP A 117 10.49 -19.19 -8.83
C ASP A 117 11.40 -20.33 -9.33
N SER A 118 11.26 -21.54 -8.77
CA SER A 118 12.12 -22.67 -9.14
C SER A 118 11.78 -23.27 -10.51
N ASP A 119 10.59 -22.98 -11.05
CA ASP A 119 10.10 -23.49 -12.33
C ASP A 119 9.48 -22.34 -13.17
N PRO A 120 10.11 -21.94 -14.29
CA PRO A 120 9.59 -20.91 -15.17
C PRO A 120 8.16 -21.17 -15.66
N LEU A 121 7.76 -22.44 -15.81
CA LEU A 121 6.40 -22.80 -16.21
C LEU A 121 5.40 -22.51 -15.08
N GLN A 122 5.76 -22.81 -13.83
CA GLN A 122 4.92 -22.48 -12.68
C GLN A 122 4.77 -20.97 -12.50
N HIS A 123 5.84 -20.21 -12.75
CA HIS A 123 5.80 -18.75 -12.75
C HIS A 123 4.79 -18.23 -13.77
N GLU A 124 4.91 -18.66 -15.03
CA GLU A 124 4.01 -18.27 -16.11
C GLU A 124 2.54 -18.62 -15.80
N ILE A 125 2.28 -19.83 -15.30
CA ILE A 125 0.93 -20.25 -14.88
C ILE A 125 0.39 -19.35 -13.76
N LEU A 126 1.20 -19.04 -12.75
CA LEU A 126 0.80 -18.17 -11.65
C LEU A 126 0.52 -16.73 -12.12
N GLU A 127 1.35 -16.18 -13.00
CA GLU A 127 1.14 -14.86 -13.57
C GLU A 127 -0.16 -14.79 -14.38
N HIS A 128 -0.41 -15.78 -15.25
CA HIS A 128 -1.66 -15.87 -16.00
C HIS A 128 -2.87 -16.01 -15.08
N ALA A 129 -2.78 -16.81 -14.01
CA ALA A 129 -3.86 -16.94 -13.03
C ALA A 129 -4.15 -15.62 -12.29
N ILE A 130 -3.10 -14.88 -11.89
CA ILE A 130 -3.23 -13.56 -11.26
C ILE A 130 -3.89 -12.55 -12.21
N GLN A 131 -3.47 -12.54 -13.48
CA GLN A 131 -4.05 -11.68 -14.50
C GLN A 131 -5.52 -12.04 -14.73
N CYS A 132 -5.85 -13.33 -14.87
CA CYS A 132 -7.21 -13.79 -15.05
C CYS A 132 -8.11 -13.34 -13.89
N LYS A 133 -7.64 -13.52 -12.64
CA LYS A 133 -8.38 -13.08 -11.44
C LYS A 133 -8.64 -11.58 -11.45
N THR A 134 -7.66 -10.79 -11.89
CA THR A 134 -7.78 -9.34 -12.01
C THR A 134 -8.86 -8.93 -13.01
N TYR A 135 -8.92 -9.62 -14.15
CA TYR A 135 -9.93 -9.37 -15.18
C TYR A 135 -11.33 -9.82 -14.75
N VAL A 136 -11.45 -10.96 -14.06
CA VAL A 136 -12.72 -11.50 -13.57
C VAL A 136 -13.35 -10.63 -12.48
N ASN A 137 -12.55 -10.06 -11.58
CA ASN A 137 -13.06 -9.15 -10.54
C ASN A 137 -13.81 -7.92 -11.10
N LYS A 138 -13.54 -7.55 -12.35
CA LYS A 138 -14.17 -6.43 -13.06
C LYS A 138 -15.19 -6.89 -14.11
N PHE A 139 -15.39 -8.19 -14.25
CA PHE A 139 -16.24 -8.77 -15.29
C PHE A 139 -17.68 -8.90 -14.78
N HIS A 140 -18.63 -8.41 -15.57
CA HIS A 140 -20.06 -8.46 -15.26
C HIS A 140 -20.89 -8.86 -16.49
N GLY A 141 -21.87 -9.76 -16.30
CA GLY A 141 -22.84 -10.15 -17.33
C GLY A 141 -22.32 -11.16 -18.37
N ARG A 142 -22.91 -11.14 -19.57
CA ARG A 142 -22.59 -12.03 -20.72
C ARG A 142 -22.62 -13.54 -20.42
N ILE A 143 -23.55 -13.94 -19.56
CA ILE A 143 -23.72 -15.34 -19.12
C ILE A 143 -23.99 -16.27 -20.30
N ASP A 144 -24.81 -15.86 -21.27
CA ASP A 144 -25.16 -16.68 -22.43
C ASP A 144 -23.92 -17.02 -23.30
N ILE A 145 -23.07 -16.02 -23.51
CA ILE A 145 -21.82 -16.18 -24.28
C ILE A 145 -20.83 -17.04 -23.47
N LEU A 146 -20.72 -16.83 -22.16
CA LEU A 146 -19.87 -17.66 -21.30
C LEU A 146 -20.30 -19.13 -21.34
N ASN A 147 -21.60 -19.42 -21.31
CA ASN A 147 -22.11 -20.78 -21.37
C ASN A 147 -21.79 -21.45 -22.71
N GLN A 148 -21.94 -20.74 -23.83
CA GLN A 148 -21.55 -21.26 -25.15
C GLN A 148 -20.07 -21.61 -25.22
N PHE A 149 -19.19 -20.74 -24.70
CA PHE A 149 -17.77 -21.03 -24.63
C PHE A 149 -17.44 -22.18 -23.67
N LYS A 150 -18.13 -22.27 -22.53
CA LYS A 150 -17.93 -23.35 -21.56
C LYS A 150 -18.33 -24.69 -22.15
N GLU A 151 -19.49 -24.79 -22.79
CA GLU A 151 -19.92 -25.99 -23.50
C GLU A 151 -18.92 -26.35 -24.60
N TYR A 152 -18.43 -25.35 -25.36
CA TYR A 152 -17.44 -25.57 -26.40
C TYR A 152 -16.13 -26.18 -25.85
N VAL A 153 -15.60 -25.66 -24.74
CA VAL A 153 -14.35 -26.14 -24.13
C VAL A 153 -14.51 -27.50 -23.46
N MET A 154 -15.69 -27.79 -22.86
CA MET A 154 -15.96 -29.06 -22.18
C MET A 154 -16.27 -30.23 -23.13
N ASN A 155 -16.60 -29.95 -24.39
CA ASN A 155 -16.87 -30.98 -25.37
C ASN A 155 -15.55 -31.63 -25.84
N GLU A 156 -15.32 -32.90 -25.51
CA GLU A 156 -14.10 -33.70 -25.76
C GLU A 156 -13.74 -33.97 -27.24
N ASN A 157 -14.30 -33.22 -28.20
CA ASN A 157 -13.95 -33.42 -29.61
C ASN A 157 -12.59 -32.78 -29.91
N GLU A 158 -11.58 -33.64 -30.13
CA GLU A 158 -10.18 -33.27 -30.31
C GLU A 158 -9.95 -32.20 -31.41
N ASN A 159 -9.07 -31.24 -31.11
CA ASN A 159 -8.51 -30.22 -32.00
C ASN A 159 -9.46 -29.15 -32.58
N ARG A 160 -10.13 -28.37 -31.73
CA ARG A 160 -10.88 -27.18 -32.19
C ARG A 160 -10.33 -25.88 -31.61
N PHE A 161 -10.07 -24.91 -32.48
CA PHE A 161 -9.71 -23.55 -32.10
C PHE A 161 -10.97 -22.75 -31.74
N CYS A 162 -10.94 -22.03 -30.61
CA CYS A 162 -12.00 -21.09 -30.25
C CYS A 162 -11.53 -19.66 -30.51
N ILE A 163 -12.32 -18.86 -31.23
CA ILE A 163 -11.96 -17.48 -31.57
C ILE A 163 -12.99 -16.53 -30.95
N ALA A 164 -12.54 -15.68 -30.03
CA ALA A 164 -13.33 -14.54 -29.54
C ALA A 164 -13.04 -13.32 -30.43
N TYR A 165 -14.03 -12.86 -31.20
CA TYR A 165 -13.93 -11.69 -32.08
C TYR A 165 -14.90 -10.57 -31.66
N GLY A 166 -14.61 -9.35 -32.10
CA GLY A 166 -15.38 -8.14 -31.77
C GLY A 166 -14.49 -6.90 -31.76
N ASP A 167 -15.06 -5.72 -31.52
CA ASP A 167 -14.32 -4.45 -31.52
C ASP A 167 -13.29 -4.34 -30.37
N SER A 168 -12.30 -3.47 -30.53
CA SER A 168 -11.35 -3.18 -29.44
C SER A 168 -12.08 -2.67 -28.20
N GLY A 169 -11.66 -3.10 -27.01
CA GLY A 169 -12.31 -2.72 -25.75
C GLY A 169 -13.60 -3.47 -25.40
N PHE A 170 -14.11 -4.36 -26.26
CA PHE A 170 -15.36 -5.11 -26.00
C PHE A 170 -15.24 -6.21 -24.93
N GLY A 171 -14.07 -6.33 -24.26
CA GLY A 171 -13.86 -7.25 -23.15
C GLY A 171 -13.47 -8.68 -23.52
N LYS A 172 -12.99 -8.93 -24.75
CA LYS A 172 -12.59 -10.27 -25.24
C LYS A 172 -11.59 -10.97 -24.31
N THR A 173 -10.54 -10.27 -23.90
CA THR A 173 -9.52 -10.80 -22.96
C THR A 173 -10.13 -11.14 -21.60
N SER A 174 -11.05 -10.32 -21.10
CA SER A 174 -11.73 -10.56 -19.83
C SER A 174 -12.73 -11.73 -19.89
N LEU A 175 -13.37 -11.93 -21.05
CA LEU A 175 -14.22 -13.08 -21.33
C LEU A 175 -13.40 -14.39 -21.29
N LEU A 176 -12.27 -14.43 -22.00
CA LEU A 176 -11.37 -15.59 -22.00
C LEU A 176 -10.80 -15.89 -20.61
N ALA A 177 -10.40 -14.85 -19.88
CA ALA A 177 -9.97 -14.97 -18.49
C ALA A 177 -11.05 -15.58 -17.58
N LYS A 178 -12.31 -15.21 -17.78
CA LYS A 178 -13.44 -15.75 -17.02
C LYS A 178 -13.67 -17.23 -17.31
N ILE A 179 -13.61 -17.63 -18.58
CA ILE A 179 -13.72 -19.03 -18.99
C ILE A 179 -12.58 -19.87 -18.40
N ALA A 180 -11.34 -19.38 -18.48
CA ALA A 180 -10.18 -20.08 -17.93
C ALA A 180 -10.32 -20.35 -16.42
N ILE A 181 -10.84 -19.40 -15.63
CA ILE A 181 -11.12 -19.62 -14.20
C ILE A 181 -12.27 -20.60 -13.99
N ASP A 182 -13.37 -20.47 -14.73
CA ASP A 182 -14.59 -21.25 -14.49
C ASP A 182 -14.51 -22.69 -15.03
N VAL A 183 -13.49 -23.02 -15.84
CA VAL A 183 -13.34 -24.30 -16.54
C VAL A 183 -12.00 -24.98 -16.25
N CYS A 184 -10.89 -24.25 -16.19
CA CYS A 184 -9.54 -24.85 -16.15
C CYS A 184 -8.86 -24.79 -14.77
N ILE A 185 -9.32 -23.93 -13.85
CA ILE A 185 -8.73 -23.77 -12.52
C ILE A 185 -9.72 -24.30 -11.47
N VAL A 186 -9.72 -25.63 -11.26
CA VAL A 186 -10.36 -26.31 -10.12
C VAL A 186 -9.29 -26.75 -9.14
#